data_AF-A0A7S4ITI7-F1
#
_entry.id   AF-A0A7S4ITI7-F1
#
_cell.length_a   1.000
_cell.length_b   1.000
_cell.length_c   1.000
_cell.angle_alpha   90.00
_cell.angle_beta   90.00
_cell.angle_gamma   90.00
#
_symmetry.space_group_name_H-M   'P 1'
#
loop_
_entity.id
_entity.type
_entity.pdbx_description
1 polymer ?
#
loop_
_entity_poly.entity_id
_entity_poly.type
_entity_poly.pdbx_seq_one_letter_code
_entity_poly.pdbx_strand_id
1 'polypeptide(L)'
;YEFREKQEEIINCTLSGQDCFVLMPTGAGKSICYQLPALISAGVTIVVSPLLSLIHDQVAQLRNLEINACYLGAGNDEENTVYGDLQDQNGTIKLLYITPEKL
;
A
#
# COMPACT_ATOMS: atom_id res chain seq x y z
N TYR A 1 13.11 -12.46 -13.84
CA TYR A 1 12.85 -11.73 -12.59
C TYR A 1 12.58 -12.76 -11.53
N GLU A 2 13.26 -12.68 -10.39
CA GLU A 2 13.18 -13.69 -9.33
C GLU A 2 12.85 -12.98 -8.01
N PHE A 3 11.95 -13.57 -7.23
CA PHE A 3 11.65 -13.09 -5.88
C PHE A 3 12.85 -13.31 -4.97
N ARG A 4 13.06 -12.39 -4.02
CA ARG A 4 14.02 -12.63 -2.94
C ARG A 4 13.44 -13.65 -1.96
N GLU A 5 14.32 -14.18 -1.11
CA GLU A 5 13.96 -15.15 -0.09
C GLU A 5 12.69 -14.72 0.68
N LYS A 6 11.74 -15.65 0.81
CA LYS A 6 10.43 -15.50 1.49
C LYS A 6 9.42 -14.54 0.86
N GLN A 7 9.78 -13.71 -0.12
CA GLN A 7 8.82 -12.77 -0.71
C GLN A 7 7.63 -13.48 -1.37
N GLU A 8 7.90 -14.54 -2.14
CA GLU A 8 6.85 -15.33 -2.80
C GLU A 8 5.91 -15.99 -1.78
N GLU A 9 6.46 -16.58 -0.72
CA GLU A 9 5.68 -17.19 0.36
C GLU A 9 4.76 -16.18 1.04
N ILE A 10 5.28 -14.99 1.36
CA ILE A 10 4.49 -13.91 2.00
C ILE A 10 3.40 -13.41 1.06
N ILE A 11 3.72 -13.17 -0.21
CA ILE A 11 2.77 -12.71 -1.23
C ILE A 11 1.63 -13.72 -1.37
N ASN A 12 1.95 -15.02 -1.45
CA ASN A 12 0.96 -16.08 -1.54
C ASN A 12 0.10 -16.17 -0.27
N CYS A 13 0.69 -16.03 0.91
CA CYS A 13 -0.04 -15.95 2.19
C CYS A 13 -1.06 -14.80 2.15
N THR A 14 -0.64 -13.59 1.76
CA THR A 14 -1.52 -12.41 1.66
C THR A 14 -2.62 -12.60 0.60
N LEU A 15 -2.29 -13.09 -0.59
CA LEU A 15 -3.26 -13.36 -1.66
C LEU A 15 -4.29 -14.44 -1.29
N SER A 16 -3.93 -15.36 -0.39
CA SER A 16 -4.85 -16.38 0.13
C SER A 16 -5.79 -15.86 1.24
N GLY A 17 -5.70 -14.57 1.58
CA GLY A 17 -6.52 -13.95 2.63
C GLY A 17 -6.16 -14.42 4.04
N GLN A 18 -4.93 -14.90 4.25
CA GLN A 18 -4.42 -15.29 5.56
C GLN A 18 -3.69 -14.13 6.22
N ASP A 19 -3.72 -14.10 7.56
CA ASP A 19 -2.94 -13.15 8.34
C ASP A 19 -1.46 -13.57 8.35
N CYS A 20 -0.56 -12.64 8.03
CA CYS A 20 0.87 -12.92 7.93
C CYS A 20 1.68 -11.93 8.79
N PHE A 21 2.51 -12.44 9.70
CA PHE A 21 3.50 -11.63 10.43
C PHE A 21 4.88 -11.76 9.77
N VAL A 22 5.40 -10.65 9.26
CA VAL A 22 6.62 -10.65 8.42
C VAL A 22 7.81 -10.08 9.18
N LEU A 23 8.81 -10.92 9.44
CA LEU A 23 10.11 -10.53 9.98
C LEU A 23 11.18 -10.57 8.88
N MET A 24 11.53 -9.41 8.34
CA MET A 24 12.59 -9.28 7.33
C MET A 24 13.49 -8.08 7.64
N PRO A 25 14.79 -8.11 7.30
CA PRO A 25 15.68 -6.96 7.52
C PRO A 25 15.32 -5.76 6.64
N THR A 26 15.78 -4.57 7.02
CA THR A 26 15.66 -3.36 6.19
C THR A 26 16.33 -3.60 4.83
N GLY A 27 15.74 -3.08 3.75
CA GLY A 27 16.26 -3.29 2.39
C GLY A 27 15.93 -4.66 1.77
N ALA A 28 15.37 -5.61 2.54
CA ALA A 28 14.96 -6.93 2.02
C ALA A 28 13.81 -6.88 1.02
N GLY A 29 13.14 -5.72 0.89
CA GLY A 29 12.00 -5.54 0.00
C GLY A 29 10.71 -6.04 0.64
N LYS A 30 10.39 -5.56 1.85
CA LYS A 30 9.13 -5.86 2.53
C LYS A 30 7.93 -5.25 1.78
N SER A 31 8.10 -4.06 1.20
CA SER A 31 6.99 -3.33 0.59
C SER A 31 6.32 -4.08 -0.56
N ILE A 32 7.10 -4.77 -1.40
CA ILE A 32 6.55 -5.54 -2.52
C ILE A 32 5.60 -6.65 -2.06
N CYS A 33 5.77 -7.13 -0.83
CA CYS A 33 4.98 -8.22 -0.27
C CYS A 33 3.52 -7.83 -0.03
N TYR A 34 3.21 -6.53 0.12
CA TYR A 34 1.84 -6.02 0.18
C TYR A 34 1.47 -5.19 -1.06
N GLN A 35 2.45 -4.55 -1.73
CA GLN A 35 2.18 -3.76 -2.93
C GLN A 35 1.75 -4.62 -4.12
N LEU A 36 2.40 -5.77 -4.34
CA LEU A 36 2.01 -6.65 -5.44
C LEU A 36 0.60 -7.23 -5.22
N PRO A 37 0.26 -7.79 -4.03
CA PRO A 37 -1.12 -8.18 -3.74
C PRO A 37 -2.16 -7.08 -3.94
N ALA A 38 -1.83 -5.84 -3.57
CA ALA A 38 -2.74 -4.69 -3.73
C ALA A 38 -3.13 -4.42 -5.19
N LEU A 39 -2.22 -4.64 -6.14
CA LEU A 39 -2.48 -4.46 -7.56
C LEU A 39 -3.35 -5.57 -8.16
N ILE A 40 -3.19 -6.79 -7.65
CA ILE A 40 -3.87 -7.98 -8.14
C ILE A 40 -5.28 -8.09 -7.56
N SER A 41 -5.45 -7.64 -6.31
CA SER A 41 -6.70 -7.77 -5.57
C SER A 41 -7.75 -6.75 -6.02
N ALA A 42 -9.02 -7.11 -5.84
CA ALA A 42 -10.13 -6.18 -5.97
C ALA A 42 -10.16 -5.21 -4.77
N GLY A 43 -10.58 -3.97 -5.02
CA GLY A 43 -10.66 -2.93 -4.01
C GLY A 43 -9.31 -2.24 -3.72
N VAL A 44 -9.19 -1.73 -2.49
CA VAL A 44 -8.09 -0.87 -2.04
C VAL A 44 -7.35 -1.54 -0.88
N THR A 45 -6.02 -1.55 -0.95
CA THR A 45 -5.19 -1.94 0.20
C THR A 45 -4.88 -0.73 1.07
N ILE A 46 -5.22 -0.82 2.36
CA ILE A 46 -4.90 0.21 3.35
C ILE A 46 -3.56 -0.12 4.00
N VAL A 47 -2.64 0.83 3.99
CA VAL A 47 -1.30 0.68 4.58
C VAL A 47 -1.12 1.70 5.70
N VAL A 48 -1.01 1.23 6.93
CA VAL A 48 -0.79 2.09 8.10
C VAL A 48 0.71 2.29 8.30
N SER A 49 1.17 3.54 8.37
CA SER A 49 2.58 3.85 8.58
C SER A 49 2.76 5.01 9.57
N PRO A 50 3.67 4.89 10.57
CA PRO A 50 3.84 5.90 11.61
C PRO A 50 4.59 7.16 11.15
N LEU A 51 5.30 7.10 10.02
CA LEU A 51 6.15 8.20 9.55
C LEU A 51 5.63 8.76 8.23
N LEU A 52 5.30 10.05 8.23
CA LEU A 52 4.79 10.77 7.04
C LEU A 52 5.85 10.81 5.92
N SER A 53 7.14 10.94 6.26
CA SER A 53 8.23 10.88 5.29
C SER A 53 8.27 9.53 4.54
N LEU A 54 8.08 8.42 5.27
CA LEU A 54 8.04 7.09 4.66
C LEU A 54 6.82 6.92 3.76
N ILE A 55 5.67 7.46 4.17
CA ILE A 55 4.45 7.47 3.34
C ILE A 55 4.71 8.21 2.02
N HIS A 56 5.26 9.43 2.09
CA HIS A 56 5.54 10.21 0.89
C HIS A 56 6.51 9.50 -0.06
N ASP A 57 7.57 8.89 0.47
CA ASP A 57 8.53 8.14 -0.34
C ASP A 57 7.87 6.96 -1.05
N GLN A 58 7.01 6.19 -0.36
CA GLN A 58 6.31 5.05 -0.95
C GLN A 58 5.27 5.48 -1.99
N VAL A 59 4.48 6.52 -1.70
CA VAL A 59 3.47 7.04 -2.63
C VAL A 59 4.13 7.62 -3.88
N ALA A 60 5.22 8.38 -3.74
CA ALA A 60 5.97 8.90 -4.87
C ALA A 60 6.55 7.78 -5.75
N GLN A 61 7.12 6.73 -5.14
CA GLN A 61 7.63 5.57 -5.87
C GLN A 61 6.53 4.85 -6.66
N LEU A 62 5.35 4.67 -6.07
CA LEU A 62 4.22 4.03 -6.75
C LEU A 62 3.66 4.90 -7.88
N ARG A 63 3.49 6.21 -7.66
CA ARG A 63 3.03 7.16 -8.69
C ARG A 63 4.01 7.23 -9.87
N ASN A 64 5.32 7.12 -9.63
CA ASN A 64 6.33 7.04 -10.69
C ASN A 64 6.23 5.76 -11.54
N LEU A 65 5.59 4.72 -11.01
CA LEU A 65 5.27 3.48 -11.73
C LEU A 65 3.85 3.49 -12.32
N GLU A 66 3.21 4.67 -12.37
CA GLU A 66 1.83 4.87 -12.83
C GLU A 66 0.79 4.08 -12.01
N ILE A 67 1.14 3.72 -10.76
CA ILE A 67 0.22 3.08 -9.82
C ILE A 67 -0.50 4.17 -9.04
N ASN A 68 -1.84 4.14 -9.06
CA ASN A 68 -2.63 5.08 -8.27
C ASN A 68 -2.53 4.74 -6.78
N ALA A 69 -1.66 5.48 -6.08
CA ALA A 69 -1.48 5.44 -4.66
C ALA A 69 -1.75 6.84 -4.06
N CYS A 70 -2.46 6.86 -2.95
CA CYS A 70 -2.81 8.06 -2.20
C CYS A 70 -2.41 7.93 -0.74
N TYR A 71 -2.45 9.04 -0.01
CA TYR A 71 -2.34 9.01 1.44
C TYR A 71 -3.42 9.85 2.10
N LEU A 72 -3.73 9.56 3.36
CA LEU A 72 -4.50 10.40 4.28
C LEU A 72 -3.69 10.64 5.55
N GLY A 73 -3.42 11.90 5.86
CA GLY A 73 -2.62 12.32 7.01
C GLY A 73 -2.86 13.79 7.35
N ALA A 74 -2.18 14.30 8.37
CA ALA A 74 -2.24 15.71 8.72
C ALA A 74 -1.69 16.59 7.57
N GLY A 75 -2.41 17.66 7.23
CA GLY A 75 -2.03 18.58 6.15
C GLY A 75 -2.26 18.05 4.73
N ASN A 76 -3.21 17.13 4.54
CA ASN A 76 -3.51 16.59 3.23
C ASN A 76 -4.61 17.37 2.50
N ASP A 77 -4.26 17.96 1.37
CA ASP A 77 -5.20 18.67 0.48
C ASP A 77 -6.02 17.71 -0.40
N GLU A 78 -5.60 16.44 -0.54
CA GLU A 78 -6.25 15.44 -1.40
C GLU A 78 -7.38 14.68 -0.70
N GLU A 79 -7.72 15.00 0.56
CA GLU A 79 -8.64 14.22 1.39
C GLU A 79 -10.03 14.03 0.74
N ASN A 80 -10.63 15.08 0.17
CA ASN A 80 -11.92 14.98 -0.52
C ASN A 80 -11.85 14.12 -1.79
N THR A 81 -10.74 14.20 -2.53
CA THR A 81 -10.54 13.43 -3.76
C THR A 81 -10.41 11.94 -3.44
N VAL A 82 -9.67 11.60 -2.38
CA VAL A 82 -9.53 10.23 -1.90
C VAL A 82 -10.90 9.68 -1.50
N TYR A 83 -11.68 10.38 -0.67
CA TYR A 83 -13.01 9.91 -0.30
C TYR A 83 -13.96 9.78 -1.49
N GLY A 84 -13.86 10.68 -2.47
CA GLY A 84 -14.62 10.59 -3.72
C GLY A 84 -14.32 9.31 -4.50
N ASP A 85 -13.03 8.98 -4.69
CA ASP A 85 -12.61 7.75 -5.38
C ASP A 85 -13.02 6.49 -4.59
N LEU A 86 -12.90 6.51 -3.26
CA LEU A 86 -13.31 5.39 -2.40
C LEU A 86 -14.83 5.12 -2.42
N GLN A 87 -15.65 6.13 -2.71
CA GLN A 87 -17.11 5.99 -2.84
C GLN A 87 -17.53 5.60 -4.27
N ASP A 88 -16.65 5.76 -5.25
CA ASP A 88 -16.90 5.40 -6.64
C ASP A 88 -16.78 3.88 -6.82
N GLN A 89 -17.76 3.28 -7.49
CA GLN A 89 -17.69 1.86 -7.87
C GLN A 89 -16.54 1.59 -8.87
N ASN A 90 -16.13 2.62 -9.60
CA ASN A 90 -14.99 2.61 -10.51
C ASN A 90 -13.74 3.27 -9.91
N GLY A 91 -13.68 3.38 -8.57
CA GLY A 91 -12.51 3.90 -7.87
C GLY A 91 -11.22 3.23 -8.35
N THR A 92 -10.19 4.05 -8.53
CA THR A 92 -8.95 3.66 -9.18
C THR A 92 -7.79 3.51 -8.21
N ILE A 93 -7.93 4.00 -6.97
CA ILE A 93 -6.89 3.90 -5.94
C ILE A 93 -6.64 2.41 -5.64
N LYS A 94 -5.37 1.99 -5.68
CA LYS A 94 -4.96 0.63 -5.31
C LYS A 94 -4.31 0.56 -3.94
N LEU A 95 -3.59 1.61 -3.56
CA LEU A 95 -2.95 1.71 -2.25
C LEU A 95 -3.31 3.03 -1.58
N LEU A 96 -3.79 2.93 -0.36
CA LEU A 96 -4.07 4.08 0.50
C LEU A 96 -3.21 4.02 1.75
N TYR A 97 -2.24 4.93 1.86
CA TYR A 97 -1.40 5.04 3.04
C TYR A 97 -2.04 5.95 4.08
N ILE A 98 -2.08 5.54 5.34
CA ILE A 98 -2.67 6.35 6.41
C ILE A 98 -1.74 6.45 7.61
N THR A 99 -1.77 7.60 8.29
CA THR A 99 -1.12 7.72 9.60
C THR A 99 -2.02 7.08 10.68
N PRO A 100 -1.46 6.53 11.77
CA PRO A 100 -2.25 5.87 12.81
C PRO A 100 -3.34 6.76 13.43
N GLU A 101 -3.15 8.08 13.45
CA GLU A 101 -4.10 9.05 14.02
C GLU A 101 -5.32 9.31 13.14
N LYS A 102 -5.30 8.86 11.87
CA LYS A 102 -6.41 8.99 10.92
C LYS A 102 -7.32 7.76 10.86
N LEU A 103 -6.95 6.67 11.53
CA LEU A 103 -7.77 5.46 11.73
C LEU A 103 -8.91 5.73 12.73
#